data_AF-A0A3N5P138-F1
#
_entry.id   AF-A0A3N5P138-F1
#
_cell.length_a   1.000
_cell.length_b   1.000
_cell.length_c   1.000
_cell.angle_alpha   90.00
_cell.angle_beta   90.00
_cell.angle_gamma   90.00
#
_symmetry.space_group_name_H-M   'P 1'
#
loop_
_entity.id
_entity.type
_entity.pdbx_description
1 polymer ?
#
loop_
_entity_poly.entity_id
_entity_poly.type
_entity_poly.pdbx_seq_one_letter_code
_entity_poly.pdbx_strand_id
1 'polypeptide(L)' 'LGNLFLSGYGDRVKYAQFLHDASEILIRKPHGHWLEQVAGENDINLILPVNKPDVEIPVIELYLK' A
#
# COMPACT_ATOMS: atom_id res chain seq x y z
N LEU A 1 -12.91 -1.83 -0.10
CA LEU A 1 -11.60 -1.15 0.04
C LEU A 1 -10.67 -1.74 -1.00
N GLY A 2 -10.03 -0.90 -1.81
CA GLY A 2 -9.00 -1.38 -2.74
C GLY A 2 -7.71 -1.66 -1.99
N ASN A 3 -6.97 -2.67 -2.42
CA ASN A 3 -5.64 -2.97 -1.89
C ASN A 3 -4.64 -2.96 -3.04
N LEU A 4 -3.51 -2.30 -2.84
CA LEU A 4 -2.35 -2.43 -3.73
C LEU A 4 -1.31 -3.33 -3.07
N PHE A 5 -1.13 -4.52 -3.64
CA PHE A 5 -0.19 -5.52 -3.15
C PHE A 5 1.23 -5.24 -3.66
N LEU A 6 2.19 -5.24 -2.73
CA LEU A 6 3.61 -5.03 -3.00
C LEU A 6 4.41 -6.21 -2.44
N SER A 7 4.92 -7.07 -3.32
CA SER A 7 5.67 -8.26 -2.90
C SER A 7 7.13 -7.93 -2.53
N GLY A 8 7.56 -8.36 -1.34
CA GLY A 8 8.93 -8.20 -0.85
C GLY A 8 9.29 -6.80 -0.32
N TYR A 9 8.32 -5.93 -0.10
CA TYR A 9 8.51 -4.53 0.32
C TYR A 9 8.38 -4.27 1.82
N GLY A 10 7.89 -5.22 2.62
CA GLY A 10 7.59 -5.03 4.04
C GLY A 10 8.79 -4.61 4.88
N ASP A 11 9.97 -5.12 4.53
CA ASP A 11 11.21 -4.71 5.20
C ASP A 11 11.93 -3.52 4.59
N ARG A 12 11.42 -3.00 3.47
CA ARG A 12 12.04 -1.90 2.72
C ARG A 12 11.32 -0.59 2.93
N VAL A 13 10.01 -0.63 3.13
CA VAL A 13 9.15 0.56 3.26
C VAL A 13 8.97 0.91 4.73
N LYS A 14 9.20 2.17 5.06
CA LYS A 14 8.96 2.77 6.37
C LYS A 14 7.60 3.47 6.45
N TYR A 15 7.19 4.15 5.37
CA TYR A 15 6.01 5.00 5.33
C TYR A 15 5.54 5.21 3.87
N ALA A 16 4.26 5.53 3.68
CA ALA A 16 3.66 5.79 2.37
C ALA A 16 2.63 6.92 2.45
N GLN A 17 2.57 7.77 1.42
CA GLN A 17 1.58 8.85 1.34
C GLN A 17 1.20 9.15 -0.11
N PHE A 18 0.07 9.82 -0.32
CA PHE A 18 -0.22 10.45 -1.59
C PHE A 18 0.68 11.68 -1.83
N LEU A 19 1.19 11.83 -3.05
CA LEU A 19 2.08 12.95 -3.41
C LEU A 19 1.35 14.31 -3.42
N HIS A 20 0.07 14.34 -3.77
CA HIS A 20 -0.66 15.58 -4.05
C HIS A 20 -1.12 16.34 -2.78
N ASP A 21 -1.34 15.64 -1.68
CA ASP A 21 -1.89 16.20 -0.44
C ASP A 21 -1.19 15.70 0.84
N ALA A 22 -0.16 14.85 0.70
CA ALA A 22 0.56 14.19 1.79
C ALA A 22 -0.34 13.33 2.71
N SER A 23 -1.53 12.94 2.26
CA SER A 23 -2.40 12.03 3.02
C SER A 23 -1.72 10.67 3.17
N GLU A 24 -1.61 10.20 4.41
CA GLU A 24 -0.98 8.92 4.73
C GLU A 24 -1.75 7.74 4.11
N ILE A 25 -1.00 6.77 3.60
CA ILE A 25 -1.52 5.48 3.13
C ILE A 25 -1.20 4.40 4.15
N LEU A 26 -2.24 3.73 4.61
CA LEU A 26 -2.11 2.67 5.60
C LEU A 26 -1.41 1.43 5.02
N ILE A 27 -0.32 1.01 5.66
CA ILE A 27 0.39 -0.22 5.34
C ILE A 27 -0.10 -1.35 6.24
N ARG A 28 -0.42 -2.50 5.67
CA ARG A 28 -0.86 -3.72 6.38
C ARG A 28 -0.18 -4.96 5.81
N LYS A 29 -0.15 -6.04 6.61
CA LYS A 29 0.14 -7.37 6.07
C LYS A 29 -0.96 -7.76 5.08
N PRO A 30 -0.63 -8.50 4.01
CA PRO A 30 -1.63 -9.05 3.11
C PRO A 30 -2.63 -9.89 3.88
N HIS A 31 -3.91 -9.73 3.58
CA HIS A 31 -5.01 -10.40 4.28
C HIS A 31 -6.11 -10.73 3.27
N GLY A 32 -6.72 -11.90 3.43
CA GLY A 32 -7.73 -12.43 2.51
C GLY A 32 -7.47 -13.90 2.20
N HIS A 33 -8.53 -14.70 2.14
CA HIS A 33 -8.51 -16.17 2.04
C HIS A 33 -7.57 -16.74 0.97
N TRP A 34 -7.40 -16.04 -0.16
CA TRP A 34 -6.51 -16.45 -1.25
C TRP A 34 -5.09 -15.90 -1.12
N LEU A 35 -4.92 -14.71 -0.53
CA LEU A 35 -3.63 -14.02 -0.40
C LEU A 35 -2.80 -14.58 0.76
N GLU A 36 -3.42 -15.01 1.86
CA GLU A 36 -2.70 -15.60 3.01
C GLU A 36 -1.96 -16.89 2.67
N GLN A 37 -2.40 -17.61 1.64
CA GLN A 37 -1.75 -18.85 1.21
C GLN A 37 -0.50 -18.62 0.35
N VAL A 38 -0.34 -17.42 -0.22
CA VAL A 38 0.72 -17.10 -1.20
C VAL A 38 1.61 -15.93 -0.78
N ALA A 39 1.14 -15.09 0.14
CA ALA A 39 1.89 -13.95 0.62
C ALA A 39 3.07 -14.39 1.50
N GLY A 40 4.27 -13.96 1.13
CA GLY A 40 5.46 -14.11 1.95
C GLY A 40 5.46 -13.15 3.15
N GLU A 41 6.32 -13.42 4.13
CA GLU A 41 6.42 -12.59 5.35
C GLU A 41 6.73 -11.11 5.06
N ASN A 42 7.41 -10.85 3.94
CA ASN A 42 7.85 -9.52 3.52
C ASN A 42 6.92 -8.85 2.50
N ASP A 43 5.75 -9.41 2.24
CA ASP A 43 4.77 -8.77 1.39
C ASP A 43 3.92 -7.77 2.20
N ILE A 44 3.47 -6.70 1.56
CA ILE A 44 2.58 -5.70 2.18
C ILE A 44 1.43 -5.32 1.26
N ASN A 45 0.35 -4.84 1.87
CA ASN A 45 -0.76 -4.18 1.20
C ASN A 45 -0.82 -2.72 1.62
N LEU A 46 -0.95 -1.85 0.62
CA LEU A 46 -1.37 -0.46 0.82
C LEU A 46 -2.90 -0.41 0.73
N ILE A 47 -3.55 0.09 1.78
CA ILE A 47 -5.00 0.22 1.82
C ILE A 47 -5.39 1.52 1.13
N LEU A 48 -6.05 1.39 -0.02
CA LEU A 48 -6.46 2.54 -0.82
C LEU A 48 -7.81 3.10 -0.32
N PRO A 49 -8.03 4.42 -0.42
CA PRO A 49 -9.32 5.00 -0.12
C PRO A 49 -10.42 4.44 -1.03
N VAL A 50 -11.66 4.45 -0.54
CA VAL A 50 -12.81 4.03 -1.34
C VAL A 50 -13.06 5.01 -2.49
N ASN A 51 -12.89 6.30 -2.23
CA ASN A 51 -13.04 7.34 -3.23
C ASN A 51 -11.71 7.55 -3.96
N LYS A 52 -11.79 7.67 -5.29
CA LYS A 52 -10.62 8.04 -6.11
C LYS A 52 -10.18 9.46 -5.72
N PRO A 53 -8.88 9.72 -5.50
CA PRO A 53 -8.35 11.07 -5.35
C PRO A 53 -8.68 11.96 -6.55
N ASP A 54 -8.86 13.25 -6.33
CA ASP A 54 -9.21 14.23 -7.37
C ASP A 54 -7.98 14.69 -8.18
N VAL A 55 -7.27 13.71 -8.73
CA VAL A 55 -6.13 13.91 -9.63
C VAL A 55 -6.21 12.91 -10.77
N GLU A 56 -5.75 13.31 -11.96
CA GLU A 56 -5.81 12.48 -13.16
C GLU A 56 -5.08 11.13 -12.94
N ILE A 57 -3.86 11.22 -12.40
CA ILE A 57 -2.98 10.08 -12.10
C ILE A 57 -2.51 10.19 -10.63
N PRO A 58 -3.10 9.43 -9.69
CA PRO A 58 -2.64 9.40 -8.31
C PRO A 58 -1.25 8.77 -8.17
N VAL A 59 -0.35 9.44 -7.47
CA VAL A 59 0.99 8.95 -7.16
C VAL A 59 1.10 8.69 -5.66
N ILE A 60 1.58 7.51 -5.30
CA ILE A 60 1.93 7.14 -3.92
C ILE A 60 3.45 7.23 -3.79
N GLU A 61 3.92 8.06 -2.88
CA GLU A 61 5.32 8.19 -2.51
C GLU A 61 5.64 7.19 -1.39
N LEU A 62 6.71 6.40 -1.58
CA LEU A 62 7.20 5.43 -0.60
C LEU A 62 8.50 5.94 0.03
N TYR A 63 8.52 5.98 1.35
CA TYR A 63 9.71 6.29 2.13
C TYR A 63 10.35 4.97 2.54
N LEU A 64 11.60 4.79 2.16
CA LEU A 64 12.35 3.57 2.48
C LEU A 64 12.99 3.66 3.86
N LYS A 65 13.37 2.51 4.42
CA LYS A 65 14.15 2.41 5.67
C LYS A 65 15.60 2.87 5.48
#